data_AF-A0A3R6K263-F1
#
_entry.id   AF-A0A3R6K263-F1
#
_cell.length_a   1.000
_cell.length_b   1.000
_cell.length_c   1.000
_cell.angle_alpha   90.00
_cell.angle_beta   90.00
_cell.angle_gamma   90.00
#
_symmetry.space_group_name_H-M   'P 1'
#
loop_
_entity.id
_entity.type
_entity.pdbx_description
1 polymer ?
#
loop_
_entity_poly.entity_id
_entity_poly.type
_entity_poly.pdbx_seq_one_letter_code
_entity_poly.pdbx_strand_id
1 'polypeptide(L)'
;MWEALCGKRIKQPVALAVLFVLMFIGGCFFVKANQAKEFEKNDYGVFLNEDASSLERFKMYETIVIDAQYFTKRDIELLHQNGTVVYTYLNIGSIENFREYYTTYAELAIGEYEHWEEEQWVDVANPDWQKFIGQLSQESVWSGIDFDKGTFHEQMSETRDYFCKYLEACKADGMEVYLLEYTTNPKLIQKIKEYCKEQDFHFYISSSLELR
;
A
#
# COMPACT_ATOMS: atom_id res chain seq x y z
N MET A 1 -53.24 -74.21 -15.01
CA MET A 1 -53.31 -73.22 -13.92
C MET A 1 -51.92 -73.17 -13.28
N TRP A 2 -51.05 -72.30 -13.80
CA TRP A 2 -49.66 -72.11 -13.32
C TRP A 2 -49.55 -70.68 -12.78
N GLU A 3 -48.88 -70.56 -11.63
CA GLU A 3 -48.81 -69.36 -10.80
C GLU A 3 -48.05 -68.21 -11.49
N ALA A 4 -48.64 -67.02 -11.43
CA ALA A 4 -48.04 -65.79 -11.95
C ALA A 4 -47.03 -65.23 -10.94
N LEU A 5 -45.76 -65.16 -11.36
CA LEU A 5 -44.69 -64.43 -10.70
C LEU A 5 -45.03 -62.92 -10.64
N CYS A 6 -45.55 -62.46 -9.52
CA CYS A 6 -45.72 -61.04 -9.23
C CYS A 6 -44.36 -60.43 -8.82
N GLY A 7 -43.55 -60.09 -9.82
CA GLY A 7 -42.36 -59.25 -9.62
C GLY A 7 -42.79 -57.81 -9.32
N LYS A 8 -42.68 -57.39 -8.05
CA LYS A 8 -42.88 -56.00 -7.64
C LYS A 8 -41.93 -55.07 -8.43
N ARG A 9 -42.45 -54.33 -9.41
CA ARG A 9 -41.84 -53.13 -10.00
C ARG A 9 -41.81 -52.02 -8.96
N ILE A 10 -40.91 -52.14 -8.00
CA ILE A 10 -40.46 -51.01 -7.19
C ILE A 10 -38.97 -50.99 -7.48
N LYS A 11 -38.43 -49.84 -7.92
CA LYS A 11 -37.06 -49.36 -7.61
C LYS A 11 -36.46 -48.40 -8.64
N GLN A 12 -37.04 -48.13 -9.82
CA GLN A 12 -36.43 -47.19 -10.77
C GLN A 12 -36.41 -45.71 -10.30
N PRO A 13 -37.53 -45.10 -9.84
CA PRO A 13 -37.52 -43.70 -9.40
C PRO A 13 -36.79 -43.51 -8.05
N VAL A 14 -36.86 -44.52 -7.16
CA VAL A 14 -36.15 -44.50 -5.88
C VAL A 14 -34.64 -44.63 -6.09
N ALA A 15 -34.18 -45.48 -7.00
CA ALA A 15 -32.77 -45.60 -7.33
C ALA A 15 -32.22 -44.31 -7.97
N LEU A 16 -32.98 -43.66 -8.86
CA LEU A 16 -32.59 -42.37 -9.44
C LEU A 16 -32.49 -41.26 -8.39
N ALA A 17 -33.45 -41.18 -7.47
CA ALA A 17 -33.44 -40.19 -6.40
C ALA A 17 -32.23 -40.40 -5.46
N VAL A 18 -31.90 -41.64 -5.13
CA VAL A 18 -30.70 -41.98 -4.34
C VAL A 18 -29.42 -41.60 -5.09
N LEU A 19 -29.36 -41.84 -6.40
CA LEU A 19 -28.21 -41.45 -7.24
C LEU A 19 -28.02 -39.93 -7.30
N PHE A 20 -29.11 -39.16 -7.43
CA PHE A 20 -29.08 -37.70 -7.40
C PHE A 20 -28.59 -37.16 -6.04
N VAL A 21 -29.07 -37.75 -4.94
CA VAL A 21 -28.62 -37.39 -3.59
C VAL A 21 -27.14 -37.73 -3.40
N LEU A 22 -26.67 -38.88 -3.89
CA LEU A 22 -25.26 -39.26 -3.84
C LEU A 22 -24.37 -38.35 -4.69
N MET A 23 -24.83 -37.90 -5.87
CA MET A 23 -24.11 -36.91 -6.68
C MET A 23 -24.08 -35.53 -6.02
N PHE A 24 -25.16 -35.11 -5.33
CA PHE A 24 -25.18 -33.89 -4.55
C PHE A 24 -24.22 -33.96 -3.35
N ILE A 25 -24.26 -35.05 -2.59
CA ILE A 25 -23.36 -35.27 -1.46
C ILE A 25 -21.91 -35.33 -1.94
N GLY A 26 -21.63 -36.11 -3.00
CA GLY A 26 -20.31 -36.21 -3.61
C GLY A 26 -19.80 -34.87 -4.15
N GLY A 27 -20.68 -34.07 -4.76
CA GLY A 27 -20.38 -32.70 -5.20
C GLY A 27 -20.09 -31.76 -4.03
N CYS A 28 -20.85 -31.83 -2.93
CA CYS A 28 -20.59 -31.06 -1.71
C CYS A 28 -19.27 -31.46 -1.04
N PHE A 29 -18.89 -32.73 -1.07
CA PHE A 29 -17.58 -33.20 -0.60
C PHE A 29 -16.43 -32.76 -1.53
N PHE A 30 -16.65 -32.74 -2.85
CA PHE A 30 -15.67 -32.22 -3.83
C PHE A 30 -15.45 -30.72 -3.66
N VAL A 31 -16.51 -29.94 -3.41
CA VAL A 31 -16.39 -28.49 -3.13
C VAL A 31 -15.63 -28.24 -1.82
N LYS A 32 -15.83 -29.07 -0.79
CA LYS A 32 -15.05 -28.98 0.46
C LYS A 32 -13.58 -29.40 0.27
N ALA A 33 -13.29 -30.39 -0.57
CA ALA A 33 -11.93 -30.85 -0.82
C ALA A 33 -11.09 -29.86 -1.67
N ASN A 34 -11.76 -28.96 -2.39
CA ASN A 34 -11.15 -27.91 -3.22
C ASN A 34 -11.11 -26.53 -2.57
N GLN A 35 -11.32 -26.42 -1.25
CA GLN A 35 -10.87 -25.23 -0.53
C GLN A 35 -9.34 -25.21 -0.61
N ALA A 36 -8.81 -24.47 -1.58
CA ALA A 36 -7.41 -24.05 -1.57
C ALA A 36 -7.14 -23.52 -0.16
N LYS A 37 -6.17 -24.11 0.54
CA LYS A 37 -5.69 -23.57 1.80
C LYS A 37 -5.22 -22.16 1.51
N GLU A 38 -6.03 -21.17 1.89
CA GLU A 38 -5.64 -19.78 1.91
C GLU A 38 -4.42 -19.74 2.85
N PHE A 39 -3.25 -19.51 2.26
CA PHE A 39 -2.01 -19.48 3.02
C PHE A 39 -2.06 -18.22 3.86
N GLU A 40 -1.84 -18.35 5.17
CA GLU A 40 -1.76 -17.19 6.06
C GLU A 40 -0.61 -16.31 5.55
N LYS A 41 -0.94 -15.09 5.14
CA LYS A 41 0.05 -14.13 4.64
C LYS A 41 0.89 -13.64 5.80
N ASN A 42 2.14 -13.28 5.53
CA ASN A 42 2.95 -12.53 6.48
C ASN A 42 2.46 -11.07 6.49
N ASP A 43 2.44 -10.43 7.65
CA ASP A 43 1.92 -9.06 7.79
C ASP A 43 2.66 -8.04 6.91
N TYR A 44 4.00 -8.11 6.85
CA TYR A 44 4.81 -7.05 6.24
C TYR A 44 6.18 -7.55 5.71
N GLY A 45 6.65 -6.97 4.59
CA GLY A 45 8.00 -7.22 4.05
C GLY A 45 8.60 -6.02 3.32
N VAL A 46 9.94 -5.89 3.37
CA VAL A 46 10.69 -4.80 2.69
C VAL A 46 11.64 -5.40 1.66
N PHE A 47 11.56 -4.91 0.42
CA PHE A 47 12.24 -5.48 -0.74
C PHE A 47 12.73 -4.37 -1.68
N LEU A 48 13.81 -3.68 -1.30
CA LEU A 48 14.30 -2.50 -2.01
C LEU A 48 15.12 -2.81 -3.28
N ASN A 49 15.68 -4.01 -3.36
CA ASN A 49 16.58 -4.45 -4.45
C ASN A 49 15.97 -5.58 -5.27
N GLU A 50 14.65 -5.58 -5.42
CA GLU A 50 13.90 -6.65 -6.07
C GLU A 50 13.11 -6.12 -7.26
N ASP A 51 12.76 -7.01 -8.18
CA ASP A 51 12.04 -6.69 -9.40
C ASP A 51 10.81 -7.59 -9.60
N ALA A 52 10.18 -7.50 -10.77
CA ALA A 52 8.98 -8.27 -11.11
C ALA A 52 9.16 -9.80 -11.01
N SER A 53 10.38 -10.33 -10.96
CA SER A 53 10.61 -11.76 -10.72
C SER A 53 10.15 -12.22 -9.32
N SER A 54 10.01 -11.29 -8.38
CA SER A 54 9.62 -11.56 -6.99
C SER A 54 8.12 -11.41 -6.71
N LEU A 55 7.28 -11.16 -7.73
CA LEU A 55 5.83 -10.96 -7.56
C LEU A 55 5.13 -12.09 -6.82
N GLU A 56 5.42 -13.35 -7.13
CA GLU A 56 4.81 -14.50 -6.44
C GLU A 56 5.21 -14.53 -4.96
N ARG A 57 6.41 -14.07 -4.62
CA ARG A 57 6.87 -13.98 -3.25
C ARG A 57 6.14 -12.86 -2.49
N PHE A 58 5.91 -11.72 -3.15
CA PHE A 58 5.19 -10.59 -2.57
C PHE A 58 3.73 -10.91 -2.27
N LYS A 59 3.09 -11.77 -3.07
CA LYS A 59 1.72 -12.23 -2.83
C LYS A 59 1.53 -12.97 -1.49
N MET A 60 2.62 -13.45 -0.89
CA MET A 60 2.62 -14.05 0.44
C MET A 60 2.62 -13.03 1.58
N TYR A 61 2.55 -11.73 1.29
CA TYR A 61 2.52 -10.65 2.26
C TYR A 61 1.24 -9.82 2.16
N GLU A 62 0.74 -9.34 3.30
CA GLU A 62 -0.37 -8.37 3.36
C GLU A 62 0.11 -7.00 2.91
N THR A 63 1.25 -6.53 3.41
CA THR A 63 1.86 -5.25 3.03
C THR A 63 3.30 -5.42 2.58
N ILE A 64 3.72 -4.68 1.55
CA ILE A 64 5.13 -4.62 1.13
C ILE A 64 5.61 -3.19 0.96
N VAL A 65 6.90 -2.96 1.23
CA VAL A 65 7.64 -1.78 0.77
C VAL A 65 8.63 -2.21 -0.29
N ILE A 66 8.54 -1.62 -1.48
CA ILE A 66 9.41 -1.89 -2.63
C ILE A 66 9.98 -0.59 -3.18
N ASP A 67 11.02 -0.67 -4.01
CA ASP A 67 11.38 0.46 -4.85
C ASP A 67 10.54 0.42 -6.13
N ALA A 68 9.50 1.26 -6.21
CA ALA A 68 8.53 1.21 -7.29
C ALA A 68 9.13 1.52 -8.68
N GLN A 69 10.34 2.09 -8.76
CA GLN A 69 11.00 2.37 -10.04
C GLN A 69 11.26 1.11 -10.88
N TYR A 70 11.36 -0.07 -10.22
CA TYR A 70 11.64 -1.34 -10.89
C TYR A 70 10.39 -2.10 -11.35
N PHE A 71 9.20 -1.50 -11.20
CA PHE A 71 7.93 -2.18 -11.43
C PHE A 71 7.04 -1.39 -12.39
N THR A 72 6.28 -2.13 -13.21
CA THR A 72 5.27 -1.51 -14.07
C THR A 72 3.95 -1.34 -13.31
N LYS A 73 3.07 -0.45 -13.81
CA LYS A 73 1.69 -0.33 -13.31
C LYS A 73 0.97 -1.68 -13.24
N ARG A 74 1.17 -2.55 -14.23
CA ARG A 74 0.54 -3.87 -14.28
C ARG A 74 1.02 -4.78 -13.14
N ASP A 75 2.28 -4.70 -12.77
CA ASP A 75 2.85 -5.50 -11.68
C ASP A 75 2.22 -5.09 -10.34
N ILE A 76 2.06 -3.78 -10.11
CA ILE A 76 1.40 -3.26 -8.91
C ILE A 76 -0.08 -3.64 -8.88
N GLU A 77 -0.78 -3.54 -10.02
CA GLU A 77 -2.18 -3.97 -10.12
C GLU A 77 -2.37 -5.46 -9.79
N LEU A 78 -1.43 -6.33 -10.19
CA LEU A 78 -1.47 -7.75 -9.86
C LEU A 78 -1.31 -8.01 -8.35
N LEU A 79 -0.52 -7.20 -7.66
CA LEU A 79 -0.36 -7.27 -6.20
C LEU A 79 -1.62 -6.79 -5.49
N HIS A 80 -2.21 -5.68 -5.93
CA HIS A 80 -3.48 -5.18 -5.38
C HIS A 80 -4.63 -6.16 -5.60
N GLN A 81 -4.72 -6.79 -6.77
CA GLN A 81 -5.73 -7.85 -7.04
C GLN A 81 -5.58 -9.05 -6.12
N ASN A 82 -4.36 -9.32 -5.65
CA ASN A 82 -4.08 -10.34 -4.64
C ASN A 82 -4.38 -9.84 -3.20
N GLY A 83 -4.82 -8.60 -3.02
CA GLY A 83 -5.04 -8.00 -1.70
C GLY A 83 -3.74 -7.72 -0.95
N THR A 84 -2.66 -7.43 -1.67
CA THR A 84 -1.40 -6.96 -1.08
C THR A 84 -1.35 -5.44 -1.19
N VAL A 85 -1.09 -4.74 -0.09
CA VAL A 85 -0.86 -3.28 -0.03
C VAL A 85 0.58 -2.99 -0.40
N VAL A 86 0.81 -2.01 -1.28
CA VAL A 86 2.16 -1.65 -1.76
C VAL A 86 2.49 -0.21 -1.39
N TYR A 87 3.59 -0.03 -0.68
CA TYR A 87 4.24 1.26 -0.45
C TYR A 87 5.55 1.33 -1.25
N THR A 88 5.92 2.54 -1.69
CA THR A 88 7.23 2.77 -2.30
C THR A 88 8.21 3.32 -1.29
N TYR A 89 9.44 2.84 -1.34
CA TYR A 89 10.58 3.48 -0.69
C TYR A 89 10.91 4.80 -1.41
N LEU A 90 11.26 5.81 -0.62
CA LEU A 90 11.76 7.09 -1.09
C LEU A 90 12.77 7.61 -0.07
N ASN A 91 14.03 7.78 -0.50
CA ASN A 91 15.03 8.46 0.30
C ASN A 91 14.90 9.98 0.07
N ILE A 92 14.62 10.73 1.13
CA ILE A 92 14.47 12.19 1.07
C ILE A 92 15.74 12.92 1.52
N GLY A 93 16.67 12.21 2.18
CA GLY A 93 17.87 12.77 2.80
C GLY A 93 19.14 12.55 1.96
N SER A 94 19.07 11.71 0.94
CA SER A 94 20.14 11.50 -0.02
C SER A 94 19.63 11.54 -1.45
N ILE A 95 20.56 11.76 -2.37
CA ILE A 95 20.35 11.62 -3.81
C ILE A 95 21.17 10.42 -4.31
N GLU A 96 20.51 9.52 -5.03
CA GLU A 96 21.06 8.26 -5.52
C GLU A 96 21.43 8.37 -7.01
N ASN A 97 22.65 7.99 -7.39
CA ASN A 97 23.18 8.21 -8.74
C ASN A 97 22.49 7.42 -9.87
N PHE A 98 21.71 6.40 -9.51
CA PHE A 98 20.96 5.55 -10.42
C PHE A 98 19.52 6.05 -10.65
N ARG A 99 19.08 7.09 -9.94
CA ARG A 99 17.74 7.66 -10.11
C ARG A 99 17.68 8.51 -11.38
N GLU A 100 16.55 8.45 -12.08
CA GLU A 100 16.33 9.27 -13.29
C GLU A 100 16.49 10.77 -13.01
N TYR A 101 16.12 11.21 -11.81
CA TYR A 101 16.21 12.60 -11.39
C TYR A 101 17.61 13.03 -10.89
N TYR A 102 18.58 12.10 -10.78
CA TYR A 102 19.91 12.40 -10.23
C TYR A 102 20.55 13.60 -10.93
N THR A 103 20.62 13.57 -12.26
CA THR A 103 21.28 14.61 -13.07
C THR A 103 20.66 16.00 -12.89
N THR A 104 19.38 16.08 -12.49
CA THR A 104 18.68 17.36 -12.28
C THR A 104 19.05 17.98 -10.94
N TYR A 105 19.32 17.17 -9.92
CA TYR A 105 19.53 17.62 -8.54
C TYR A 105 20.93 17.32 -7.98
N ALA A 106 21.84 16.75 -8.78
CA ALA A 106 23.20 16.40 -8.34
C ALA A 106 23.98 17.59 -7.76
N GLU A 107 23.70 18.82 -8.22
CA GLU A 107 24.32 20.03 -7.68
C GLU A 107 23.88 20.36 -6.25
N LEU A 108 22.81 19.74 -5.76
CA LEU A 108 22.32 19.89 -4.39
C LEU A 108 23.02 18.94 -3.40
N ALA A 109 23.94 18.09 -3.89
CA ALA A 109 24.71 17.19 -3.03
C ALA A 109 25.65 17.98 -2.12
N ILE A 110 25.60 17.71 -0.82
CA ILE A 110 26.38 18.40 0.23
C ILE A 110 27.48 17.52 0.83
N GLY A 111 27.54 16.23 0.48
CA GLY A 111 28.59 15.33 0.94
C GLY A 111 28.34 13.88 0.57
N GLU A 112 29.37 13.05 0.75
CA GLU A 112 29.25 11.60 0.59
C GLU A 112 28.35 11.00 1.67
N TYR A 113 27.52 10.04 1.29
CA TYR A 113 26.73 9.27 2.24
C TYR A 113 27.55 8.07 2.73
N GLU A 114 27.81 8.01 4.03
CA GLU A 114 28.76 7.04 4.59
C GLU A 114 28.35 5.59 4.29
N HIS A 115 29.28 4.81 3.70
CA HIS A 115 29.10 3.40 3.32
C HIS A 115 28.24 3.11 2.08
N TRP A 116 27.78 4.12 1.35
CA TRP A 116 26.95 3.96 0.15
C TRP A 116 27.53 4.79 -0.99
N GLU A 117 28.35 4.16 -1.84
CA GLU A 117 29.07 4.86 -2.93
C GLU A 117 28.13 5.43 -3.99
N GLU A 118 26.91 4.89 -4.09
CA GLU A 118 25.89 5.40 -5.01
C GLU A 118 25.08 6.58 -4.47
N GLU A 119 25.30 7.01 -3.22
CA GLU A 119 24.49 8.01 -2.53
C GLU A 119 25.30 9.23 -2.05
N GLN A 120 24.65 10.39 -2.08
CA GLN A 120 25.18 11.63 -1.52
C GLN A 120 24.13 12.29 -0.63
N TRP A 121 24.53 12.86 0.51
CA TRP A 121 23.66 13.76 1.27
C TRP A 121 23.21 14.90 0.37
N VAL A 122 21.94 15.27 0.46
CA VAL A 122 21.36 16.38 -0.29
C VAL A 122 21.00 17.52 0.65
N ASP A 123 21.09 18.76 0.17
CA ASP A 123 20.58 19.93 0.90
C ASP A 123 19.04 19.85 0.97
N VAL A 124 18.53 19.22 2.03
CA VAL A 124 17.08 19.08 2.26
C VAL A 124 16.37 20.41 2.55
N ALA A 125 17.12 21.48 2.85
CA ALA A 125 16.57 22.81 2.99
C ALA A 125 16.40 23.52 1.65
N ASN A 126 16.97 22.99 0.56
CA ASN A 126 16.87 23.58 -0.76
C ASN A 126 15.41 23.57 -1.27
N PRO A 127 14.84 24.73 -1.65
CA PRO A 127 13.44 24.81 -2.08
C PRO A 127 13.10 23.94 -3.31
N ASP A 128 14.04 23.75 -4.24
CA ASP A 128 13.83 22.92 -5.41
C ASP A 128 13.81 21.42 -5.05
N TRP A 129 14.66 21.01 -4.10
CA TRP A 129 14.61 19.66 -3.53
C TRP A 129 13.30 19.42 -2.76
N GLN A 130 12.90 20.35 -1.91
CA GLN A 130 11.64 20.25 -1.17
C GLN A 130 10.43 20.22 -2.09
N LYS A 131 10.45 21.03 -3.15
CA LYS A 131 9.39 21.01 -4.17
C LYS A 131 9.37 19.69 -4.92
N PHE A 132 10.52 19.15 -5.30
CA PHE A 132 10.64 17.87 -5.96
C PHE A 132 10.13 16.72 -5.07
N ILE A 133 10.62 16.62 -3.84
CA ILE A 133 10.15 15.63 -2.86
C ILE A 133 8.68 15.83 -2.55
N GLY A 134 8.19 17.07 -2.43
CA GLY A 134 6.78 17.39 -2.27
C GLY A 134 5.89 16.96 -3.46
N GLN A 135 6.45 16.93 -4.67
CA GLN A 135 5.79 16.39 -5.85
C GLN A 135 5.83 14.84 -5.88
N LEU A 136 6.88 14.24 -5.32
CA LEU A 136 7.05 12.79 -5.19
C LEU A 136 6.26 12.19 -4.00
N SER A 137 6.10 12.98 -2.93
CA SER A 137 5.46 12.68 -1.64
C SER A 137 4.74 13.94 -1.17
N GLN A 138 3.40 13.96 -1.23
CA GLN A 138 2.65 15.18 -0.93
C GLN A 138 2.57 15.47 0.58
N GLU A 139 3.26 16.54 0.99
CA GLU A 139 3.19 17.15 2.33
C GLU A 139 2.86 18.65 2.21
N SER A 140 2.61 19.33 3.34
CA SER A 140 2.45 20.81 3.39
C SER A 140 1.24 21.38 2.60
N VAL A 141 0.15 20.62 2.55
CA VAL A 141 -1.12 20.98 1.86
C VAL A 141 -1.80 22.19 2.51
N TRP A 142 -1.79 22.27 3.84
CA TRP A 142 -2.49 23.31 4.62
C TRP A 142 -1.54 24.29 5.32
N SER A 143 -0.29 23.91 5.51
CA SER A 143 0.75 24.70 6.17
C SER A 143 1.99 24.78 5.30
N GLY A 144 2.66 25.93 5.34
CA GLY A 144 4.02 26.09 4.83
C GLY A 144 5.01 26.20 5.98
N ILE A 145 6.27 25.82 5.70
CA ILE A 145 7.38 25.96 6.63
C ILE A 145 8.23 27.13 6.16
N ASP A 146 8.43 28.12 7.02
CA ASP A 146 9.45 29.16 6.89
C ASP A 146 10.71 28.62 7.57
N PHE A 147 11.59 27.98 6.78
CA PHE A 147 12.80 27.29 7.24
C PHE A 147 13.83 28.27 7.83
N ASP A 148 13.89 29.50 7.33
CA ASP A 148 14.80 30.53 7.81
C ASP A 148 14.46 30.97 9.24
N LYS A 149 13.17 30.97 9.58
CA LYS A 149 12.69 31.35 10.91
C LYS A 149 12.36 30.14 11.78
N GLY A 150 12.37 28.93 11.23
CA GLY A 150 11.86 27.73 11.90
C GLY A 150 10.40 27.89 12.33
N THR A 151 9.59 28.59 11.53
CA THR A 151 8.18 28.88 11.85
C THR A 151 7.24 28.30 10.82
N PHE A 152 6.00 28.03 11.23
CA PHE A 152 4.95 27.58 10.32
C PHE A 152 4.03 28.73 9.94
N HIS A 153 3.58 28.75 8.70
CA HIS A 153 2.57 29.69 8.22
C HIS A 153 1.43 28.94 7.53
N GLU A 154 0.29 29.61 7.36
CA GLU A 154 -0.79 29.07 6.55
C GLU A 154 -0.35 29.03 5.08
N GLN A 155 -0.66 27.92 4.41
CA GLN A 155 -0.34 27.75 3.00
C GLN A 155 -1.20 28.69 2.15
N MET A 156 -0.65 29.18 1.04
CA MET A 156 -1.40 30.04 0.12
C MET A 156 -2.65 29.32 -0.41
N SER A 157 -3.78 30.03 -0.48
CA SER A 157 -5.07 29.42 -0.85
C SER A 157 -5.03 28.69 -2.20
N GLU A 158 -4.30 29.22 -3.19
CA GLU A 158 -4.19 28.60 -4.51
C GLU A 158 -3.44 27.25 -4.45
N THR A 159 -2.33 27.21 -3.71
CA THR A 159 -1.54 26.00 -3.47
C THR A 159 -2.35 24.96 -2.69
N ARG A 160 -3.04 25.40 -1.64
CA ARG A 160 -3.94 24.54 -0.86
C ARG A 160 -5.06 23.95 -1.72
N ASP A 161 -5.72 24.78 -2.53
CA ASP A 161 -6.87 24.36 -3.35
C ASP A 161 -6.45 23.34 -4.43
N TYR A 162 -5.25 23.49 -4.98
CA TYR A 162 -4.67 22.51 -5.90
C TYR A 162 -4.47 21.15 -5.23
N PHE A 163 -3.79 21.14 -4.08
CA PHE A 163 -3.48 19.88 -3.39
C PHE A 163 -4.73 19.24 -2.77
N CYS A 164 -5.68 20.02 -2.26
CA CYS A 164 -6.96 19.48 -1.79
C CYS A 164 -7.71 18.76 -2.92
N LYS A 165 -7.77 19.35 -4.12
CA LYS A 165 -8.39 18.68 -5.30
C LYS A 165 -7.67 17.40 -5.69
N TYR A 166 -6.34 17.37 -5.59
CA TYR A 166 -5.56 16.19 -5.89
C TYR A 166 -5.81 15.07 -4.86
N LEU A 167 -5.81 15.39 -3.56
CA LEU A 167 -6.09 14.43 -2.49
C LEU A 167 -7.53 13.92 -2.54
N GLU A 168 -8.49 14.80 -2.85
CA GLU A 168 -9.89 14.42 -3.08
C GLU A 168 -10.02 13.45 -4.27
N ALA A 169 -9.24 13.65 -5.34
CA ALA A 169 -9.17 12.70 -6.45
C ALA A 169 -8.57 11.36 -6.01
N CYS A 170 -7.47 11.36 -5.24
CA CYS A 170 -6.89 10.14 -4.69
C CYS A 170 -7.86 9.35 -3.78
N LYS A 171 -8.63 10.03 -2.91
CA LYS A 171 -9.64 9.38 -2.06
C LYS A 171 -10.85 8.90 -2.89
N ALA A 172 -11.29 9.67 -3.88
CA ALA A 172 -12.33 9.25 -4.82
C ALA A 172 -11.93 8.00 -5.62
N ASP A 173 -10.63 7.83 -5.84
CA ASP A 173 -10.02 6.65 -6.46
C ASP A 173 -9.71 5.51 -5.46
N GLY A 174 -10.12 5.66 -4.18
CA GLY A 174 -10.10 4.59 -3.18
C GLY A 174 -8.79 4.41 -2.42
N MET A 175 -7.89 5.40 -2.45
CA MET A 175 -6.61 5.36 -1.72
C MET A 175 -6.77 5.66 -0.23
N GLU A 176 -6.00 4.96 0.62
CA GLU A 176 -5.86 5.25 2.04
C GLU A 176 -4.74 6.28 2.28
N VAL A 177 -4.92 7.18 3.25
CA VAL A 177 -4.03 8.31 3.50
C VAL A 177 -3.43 8.18 4.90
N TYR A 178 -2.10 8.30 5.00
CA TYR A 178 -1.32 8.11 6.23
C TYR A 178 -0.48 9.36 6.53
N LEU A 179 -0.58 9.90 7.74
CA LEU A 179 0.20 11.05 8.20
C LEU A 179 1.31 10.62 9.16
N LEU A 180 2.51 11.16 8.97
CA LEU A 180 3.63 11.02 9.91
C LEU A 180 3.99 12.40 10.47
N GLU A 181 3.81 12.60 11.77
CA GLU A 181 3.94 13.90 12.42
C GLU A 181 4.96 13.83 13.57
N TYR A 182 5.74 14.88 13.80
CA TYR A 182 6.73 14.94 14.88
C TYR A 182 6.37 16.02 15.88
N THR A 183 5.80 15.65 17.03
CA THR A 183 5.50 16.62 18.08
C THR A 183 5.33 15.99 19.46
N THR A 184 5.75 16.74 20.48
CA THR A 184 5.46 16.45 21.90
C THR A 184 4.39 17.38 22.47
N ASN A 185 3.82 18.29 21.65
CA ASN A 185 2.85 19.28 22.12
C ASN A 185 1.43 18.69 22.19
N PRO A 186 0.83 18.59 23.40
CA PRO A 186 -0.46 17.93 23.58
C PRO A 186 -1.63 18.64 22.87
N LYS A 187 -1.58 19.96 22.70
CA LYS A 187 -2.64 20.70 22.00
C LYS A 187 -2.61 20.45 20.49
N LEU A 188 -1.41 20.26 19.93
CA LEU A 188 -1.25 19.97 18.51
C LEU A 188 -1.62 18.52 18.19
N ILE A 189 -1.20 17.60 19.06
CA ILE A 189 -1.60 16.18 19.00
C ILE A 189 -3.12 16.05 18.92
N GLN A 190 -3.86 16.80 19.73
CA GLN A 190 -5.32 16.73 19.74
C GLN A 190 -5.95 17.19 18.41
N LYS A 191 -5.43 18.26 17.81
CA LYS A 191 -5.92 18.77 16.53
C LYS A 191 -5.67 17.78 15.38
N ILE A 192 -4.47 17.19 15.34
CA ILE A 192 -4.11 16.18 14.32
C ILE A 192 -5.07 14.99 14.41
N LYS A 193 -5.34 14.51 15.63
CA LYS A 193 -6.29 13.41 15.87
C LYS A 193 -7.71 13.72 15.41
N GLU A 194 -8.19 14.94 15.66
CA GLU A 194 -9.53 15.37 15.25
C GLU A 194 -9.66 15.43 13.72
N TYR A 195 -8.69 16.03 13.04
CA TYR A 195 -8.67 16.12 11.59
C TYR A 195 -8.61 14.75 10.91
N CYS A 196 -7.67 13.88 11.33
CA CYS A 196 -7.54 12.55 10.76
C CYS A 196 -8.81 11.71 10.99
N LYS A 197 -9.51 11.91 12.10
CA LYS A 197 -10.80 11.25 12.36
C LYS A 197 -11.91 11.76 11.43
N GLU A 198 -12.00 13.06 11.18
CA GLU A 198 -13.01 13.64 10.29
C GLU A 198 -12.84 13.18 8.84
N GLN A 199 -11.60 13.00 8.39
CA GLN A 199 -11.26 12.65 7.02
C GLN A 199 -11.08 11.15 6.76
N ASP A 200 -11.19 10.32 7.80
CA ASP A 200 -10.91 8.88 7.72
C ASP A 200 -9.47 8.61 7.22
N PHE A 201 -8.50 9.27 7.87
CA PHE A 201 -7.06 9.15 7.62
C PHE A 201 -6.37 8.43 8.78
N HIS A 202 -5.30 7.72 8.45
CA HIS A 202 -4.40 7.09 9.41
C HIS A 202 -3.31 8.08 9.81
N PHE A 203 -2.75 7.95 11.02
CA PHE A 203 -1.67 8.82 11.47
C PHE A 203 -0.75 8.15 12.50
N TYR A 204 0.50 8.59 12.54
CA TYR A 204 1.49 8.31 13.58
C TYR A 204 2.14 9.62 14.02
N ILE A 205 2.13 9.89 15.34
CA ILE A 205 2.76 11.08 15.92
C ILE A 205 3.95 10.65 16.75
N SER A 206 5.15 10.91 16.26
CA SER A 206 6.39 10.62 16.95
C SER A 206 6.81 11.76 17.87
N SER A 207 7.35 11.40 19.04
CA SER A 207 8.09 12.33 19.90
C SER A 207 9.58 12.40 19.58
N SER A 208 10.07 11.58 18.65
CA SER A 208 11.48 11.43 18.30
C SER A 208 11.69 11.37 16.79
N LEU A 209 12.76 12.01 16.30
CA LEU A 209 13.17 11.90 14.90
C LEU A 209 13.58 10.47 14.52
N GLU A 210 13.98 9.65 15.49
CA GLU A 210 14.36 8.24 15.27
C GLU A 210 13.16 7.29 15.21
N LEU A 211 11.92 7.78 15.34
CA LEU A 211 10.68 6.97 15.33
C LEU A 211 10.66 5.86 16.39
N ARG A 212 11.27 6.11 17.56
CA ARG A 212 11.29 5.22 18.73
C ARG A 212 10.25 5.57 19.77
#